data_AF-A0A0S8YUK1-F1
#
_entry.id   AF-A0A0S8YUK1-F1
#
_cell.length_a   1.000
_cell.length_b   1.000
_cell.length_c   1.000
_cell.angle_alpha   90.00
_cell.angle_beta   90.00
_cell.angle_gamma   90.00
#
_symmetry.space_group_name_H-M   'P 1'
#
loop_
_entity.id
_entity.type
_entity.pdbx_description
1 polymer ?
#
loop_
_entity_poly.entity_id
_entity_poly.type
_entity_poly.pdbx_seq_one_letter_code
_entity_poly.pdbx_strand_id
1 'polypeptide(L)'
;MITINPALYITTLIFSTVMSYYIVISNYADNIYPINADSIGIPLFKTTGVTVILLLLSLIQYPIYKHLKHGKPSNIIAITSALAATTFSSALLFLSTAYWLAPNHFTLSAVYFITLSTYLTQQFKIYKSLVSRINQTPRAGNY
;
A
#
# COMPACT_ATOMS: atom_id res chain seq x y z
N MET A 1 -18.74 -7.22 -13.46
CA MET A 1 -17.56 -6.39 -13.77
C MET A 1 -16.90 -6.03 -12.44
N ILE A 2 -15.61 -6.35 -12.21
CA ILE A 2 -14.95 -6.03 -10.94
C ILE A 2 -14.61 -4.53 -10.96
N THR A 3 -15.20 -3.74 -10.06
CA THR A 3 -14.86 -2.32 -9.92
C THR A 3 -13.51 -2.19 -9.23
N ILE A 4 -12.51 -1.72 -9.97
CA ILE A 4 -11.17 -1.45 -9.44
C ILE A 4 -11.13 0.01 -9.00
N ASN A 5 -11.27 0.24 -7.69
CA ASN A 5 -11.18 1.57 -7.10
C ASN A 5 -10.09 1.58 -6.02
N PRO A 6 -9.04 2.40 -6.17
CA PRO A 6 -7.98 2.48 -5.16
C PRO A 6 -8.41 3.20 -3.87
N ALA A 7 -9.59 3.83 -3.85
CA ALA A 7 -10.06 4.62 -2.72
C ALA A 7 -10.06 3.84 -1.40
N LEU A 8 -10.38 2.55 -1.41
CA LEU A 8 -10.37 1.75 -0.18
C LEU A 8 -8.96 1.71 0.41
N TYR A 9 -7.95 1.31 -0.37
CA TYR A 9 -6.56 1.29 0.11
C TYR A 9 -6.06 2.69 0.49
N ILE A 10 -6.33 3.71 -0.32
CA ILE A 10 -5.89 5.09 -0.01
C ILE A 10 -6.51 5.57 1.31
N THR A 11 -7.80 5.34 1.52
CA THR A 11 -8.48 5.72 2.76
C THR A 11 -7.92 4.94 3.94
N THR A 12 -7.72 3.63 3.80
CA THR A 12 -7.09 2.79 4.83
C THR A 12 -5.68 3.26 5.15
N LEU A 13 -4.88 3.64 4.16
CA LEU A 13 -3.52 4.15 4.35
C LEU A 13 -3.54 5.45 5.15
N ILE A 14 -4.35 6.44 4.76
CA ILE A 14 -4.47 7.71 5.47
C ILE A 14 -4.98 7.49 6.91
N PHE A 15 -6.01 6.66 7.08
CA PHE A 15 -6.53 6.33 8.40
C PHE A 15 -5.47 5.67 9.28
N SER A 16 -4.68 4.75 8.70
CA SER A 16 -3.60 4.05 9.40
C SER A 16 -2.47 5.00 9.79
N THR A 17 -2.14 5.98 8.95
CA THR A 17 -1.18 7.05 9.30
C THR A 17 -1.69 7.87 10.48
N VAL A 18 -2.95 8.33 10.44
CA VAL A 18 -3.55 9.12 11.54
C VAL A 18 -3.60 8.30 12.84
N MET A 19 -4.04 7.05 12.77
CA MET A 19 -4.07 6.15 13.92
C MET A 19 -2.67 5.90 14.46
N SER A 20 -1.67 5.76 13.59
CA SER A 20 -0.28 5.55 14.01
C SER A 20 0.25 6.77 14.76
N TYR A 21 -0.05 7.98 14.28
CA TYR A 21 0.33 9.21 14.99
C TYR A 21 -0.32 9.29 16.36
N TYR A 22 -1.62 9.02 16.42
CA TYR A 22 -2.36 9.01 17.68
C TYR A 22 -1.74 8.04 18.69
N ILE A 23 -1.46 6.79 18.28
CA ILE A 23 -0.86 5.78 19.16
C ILE A 23 0.55 6.20 19.59
N VAL A 24 1.38 6.71 18.67
CA VAL A 24 2.75 7.17 19.00
C VAL A 24 2.71 8.31 20.02
N ILE A 25 1.82 9.28 19.86
CA ILE A 25 1.65 10.40 20.79
C ILE A 25 1.11 9.91 22.14
N SER A 26 0.13 8.99 22.16
CA SER A 26 -0.39 8.40 23.40
C SER A 26 0.70 7.65 24.14
N ASN A 27 1.43 6.76 23.46
CA ASN A 27 2.54 6.02 24.05
C ASN A 27 3.62 6.94 24.63
N TYR A 28 3.86 8.09 24.00
CA TYR A 28 4.76 9.10 24.53
C TYR A 28 4.21 9.73 25.82
N ALA A 29 2.93 10.14 25.83
CA ALA A 29 2.27 10.67 27.02
C ALA A 29 2.23 9.66 28.19
N ASP A 30 2.15 8.37 27.87
CA ASP A 30 2.16 7.26 28.84
C ASP A 30 3.59 6.84 29.28
N ASN A 31 4.62 7.59 28.89
CA ASN A 31 6.04 7.32 29.19
C ASN A 31 6.56 5.95 28.69
N ILE A 32 5.96 5.40 27.62
CA ILE A 32 6.44 4.16 26.98
C ILE A 32 7.71 4.43 26.17
N TYR A 33 7.86 5.64 25.63
CA TYR A 33 9.09 6.08 24.97
C TYR A 33 10.02 6.79 25.98
N PRO A 34 11.35 6.62 25.86
CA PRO A 34 12.28 7.34 26.72
C PRO A 34 12.16 8.86 26.53
N ILE A 35 12.44 9.64 27.58
CA ILE A 35 12.12 11.09 27.66
C ILE A 35 13.05 11.96 26.78
N ASN A 36 14.02 11.36 26.08
CA ASN A 36 14.88 12.05 25.13
C ASN A 36 14.06 12.57 23.93
N ALA A 37 14.29 13.82 23.55
CA ALA A 37 13.52 14.55 22.53
C ALA A 37 13.44 13.83 21.16
N ASP A 38 14.39 12.95 20.84
CA ASP A 38 14.41 12.17 19.60
C ASP A 38 13.48 10.94 19.61
N SER A 39 12.96 10.55 20.77
CA SER A 39 12.24 9.27 20.94
C SER A 39 10.91 9.21 20.19
N ILE A 40 10.20 10.33 20.08
CA ILE A 40 8.93 10.45 19.34
C ILE A 40 9.14 10.91 17.89
N GLY A 41 10.15 11.75 17.64
CA GLY A 41 10.41 12.34 16.33
C GLY A 41 10.75 11.28 15.28
N ILE A 42 11.56 10.29 15.63
CA ILE A 42 11.95 9.19 14.74
C ILE A 42 10.73 8.38 14.26
N PRO A 43 9.87 7.84 15.16
CA PRO A 43 8.69 7.09 14.72
C PRO A 43 7.71 7.91 13.88
N LEU A 44 7.48 9.19 14.20
CA LEU A 44 6.65 10.07 13.39
C LEU A 44 7.25 10.29 12.00
N PHE A 45 8.54 10.64 11.91
CA PHE A 45 9.22 10.84 10.63
C PHE A 45 9.19 9.59 9.74
N LYS A 46 9.45 8.41 10.32
CA LYS A 46 9.33 7.13 9.60
C LYS A 46 7.91 6.89 9.09
N THR A 47 6.90 7.15 9.91
CA THR A 47 5.49 6.99 9.53
C THR A 47 5.13 7.92 8.36
N THR A 48 5.55 9.19 8.41
CA THR A 48 5.40 10.15 7.29
C THR A 48 6.08 9.63 6.03
N GLY A 49 7.35 9.25 6.14
CA GLY A 49 8.16 8.81 5.00
C GLY A 49 7.56 7.59 4.32
N VAL A 50 7.16 6.57 5.09
CA VAL A 50 6.47 5.38 4.58
C VAL A 50 5.18 5.77 3.87
N THR A 51 4.37 6.64 4.47
CA THR A 51 3.10 7.09 3.88
C THR A 51 3.32 7.78 2.53
N VAL A 52 4.27 8.71 2.46
CA VAL A 52 4.61 9.44 1.22
C VAL A 52 5.09 8.48 0.15
N ILE A 53 6.00 7.57 0.47
CA ILE A 53 6.51 6.57 -0.49
C ILE A 53 5.37 5.70 -1.00
N LEU A 54 4.49 5.21 -0.13
CA LEU A 54 3.35 4.38 -0.53
C LEU A 54 2.35 5.13 -1.43
N LEU A 55 2.12 6.42 -1.17
CA LEU A 55 1.29 7.26 -2.05
C LEU A 55 1.94 7.44 -3.43
N LEU A 56 3.25 7.69 -3.49
CA LEU A 56 3.99 7.80 -4.76
C LEU A 56 3.96 6.48 -5.54
N LEU A 57 4.19 5.34 -4.88
CA LEU A 57 4.09 4.02 -5.49
C LEU A 57 2.66 3.74 -6.00
N SER A 58 1.64 4.25 -5.32
CA SER A 58 0.25 4.16 -5.79
C SER A 58 -0.01 4.99 -7.04
N LEU A 59 0.61 6.17 -7.15
CA LEU A 59 0.55 6.99 -8.36
C LEU A 59 1.22 6.32 -9.55
N ILE A 60 2.35 5.62 -9.35
CA ILE A 60 3.01 4.83 -10.40
C ILE A 60 2.07 3.77 -10.99
N GLN A 61 1.15 3.23 -10.18
CA GLN A 61 0.14 2.27 -10.64
C GLN A 61 -1.04 2.93 -11.39
N TYR A 62 -1.21 4.25 -11.36
CA TYR A 62 -2.33 4.95 -12.00
C TYR A 62 -2.61 4.56 -13.46
N PRO A 63 -1.60 4.39 -14.34
CA PRO A 63 -1.83 3.97 -15.72
C PRO A 63 -2.57 2.63 -15.83
N ILE A 64 -2.24 1.64 -14.98
CA ILE A 64 -2.90 0.32 -15.02
C ILE A 64 -4.37 0.43 -14.58
N TYR A 65 -4.63 1.22 -13.52
CA TYR A 65 -6.00 1.50 -13.08
C TYR A 65 -6.83 2.15 -14.19
N LYS A 66 -6.25 3.14 -14.89
CA LYS A 66 -6.93 3.85 -15.98
C LYS A 66 -7.23 2.94 -17.16
N HIS A 67 -6.29 2.10 -17.60
CA HIS A 67 -6.52 1.16 -18.69
C HIS A 67 -7.57 0.12 -18.32
N LEU A 68 -7.50 -0.43 -17.11
CA LEU A 68 -8.49 -1.38 -16.62
C LEU A 68 -9.88 -0.73 -16.53
N LYS A 69 -10.01 0.49 -16.02
CA LYS A 69 -11.32 1.17 -15.95
C LYS A 69 -11.95 1.39 -17.32
N HIS A 70 -11.18 1.73 -18.36
CA HIS A 70 -11.68 2.10 -19.68
C HIS A 70 -11.71 0.96 -20.71
N GLY A 71 -11.52 -0.29 -20.30
CA GLY A 71 -11.50 -1.41 -21.27
C GLY A 71 -10.27 -1.45 -22.18
N LYS A 72 -9.26 -0.58 -21.98
CA LYS A 72 -8.12 -0.46 -22.90
C LYS A 72 -7.05 -1.52 -22.63
N PRO A 73 -6.32 -1.98 -23.66
CA PRO A 73 -5.15 -2.83 -23.46
C PRO A 73 -4.09 -2.09 -22.65
N SER A 74 -3.42 -2.79 -21.74
CA SER A 74 -2.32 -2.23 -20.95
C SER A 74 -1.00 -2.51 -21.66
N ASN A 75 -0.15 -1.49 -21.81
CA ASN A 75 1.21 -1.65 -22.32
C ASN A 75 2.11 -2.34 -21.27
N ILE A 76 3.10 -3.11 -21.74
CA ILE A 76 4.14 -3.78 -20.95
C ILE A 76 4.77 -2.82 -19.93
N ILE A 77 5.09 -1.59 -20.32
CA ILE A 77 5.69 -0.59 -19.40
C ILE A 77 4.80 -0.36 -18.17
N ALA A 78 3.49 -0.20 -18.37
CA ALA A 78 2.54 0.01 -17.28
C ALA A 78 2.35 -1.24 -16.40
N ILE A 79 2.47 -2.43 -17.00
CA ILE A 79 2.41 -3.70 -16.25
C ILE A 79 3.66 -3.86 -15.39
N THR A 80 4.85 -3.69 -15.99
CA THR A 80 6.13 -3.82 -15.28
C THR A 80 6.28 -2.78 -14.17
N SER A 81 5.90 -1.52 -14.42
CA SER A 81 5.94 -0.48 -13.38
C SER A 81 4.96 -0.78 -12.24
N ALA A 82 3.76 -1.29 -12.55
CA ALA A 82 2.78 -1.67 -11.55
C ALA A 82 3.26 -2.87 -10.70
N LEU A 83 3.89 -3.86 -11.32
CA LEU A 83 4.49 -5.01 -10.62
C LEU A 83 5.62 -4.55 -9.69
N ALA A 84 6.54 -3.71 -10.17
CA ALA A 84 7.60 -3.15 -9.34
C ALA A 84 7.03 -2.38 -8.15
N ALA A 85 6.06 -1.47 -8.40
CA ALA A 85 5.39 -0.72 -7.35
C ALA A 85 4.67 -1.63 -6.35
N THR A 86 4.11 -2.76 -6.81
CA THR A 86 3.48 -3.77 -5.96
C THR A 86 4.47 -4.45 -5.04
N THR A 87 5.60 -4.89 -5.58
CA THR A 87 6.67 -5.52 -4.79
C THR A 87 7.19 -4.57 -3.73
N PHE A 88 7.54 -3.34 -4.10
CA PHE A 88 8.06 -2.35 -3.15
C PHE A 88 7.04 -1.96 -2.08
N SER A 89 5.78 -1.74 -2.45
CA SER A 89 4.74 -1.40 -1.48
C SER A 89 4.47 -2.54 -0.50
N SER A 90 4.41 -3.78 -1.00
CA SER A 90 4.18 -4.96 -0.16
C SER A 90 5.33 -5.19 0.80
N ALA A 91 6.57 -5.07 0.32
CA ALA A 91 7.76 -5.18 1.16
C ALA A 91 7.79 -4.09 2.23
N LEU A 92 7.49 -2.83 1.87
CA LEU A 92 7.50 -1.72 2.81
C LEU A 92 6.42 -1.87 3.90
N LEU A 93 5.21 -2.30 3.53
CA LEU A 93 4.12 -2.56 4.46
C LEU A 93 4.42 -3.76 5.37
N PHE A 94 5.03 -4.82 4.83
CA PHE A 94 5.48 -5.97 5.61
C PHE A 94 6.57 -5.57 6.63
N LEU A 95 7.59 -4.84 6.18
CA LEU A 95 8.66 -4.33 7.05
C LEU A 95 8.10 -3.38 8.12
N SER A 96 7.12 -2.54 7.78
CA SER A 96 6.47 -1.67 8.76
C SER A 96 5.67 -2.46 9.79
N THR A 97 4.97 -3.52 9.36
CA THR A 97 4.28 -4.45 10.26
C THR A 97 5.26 -5.09 11.24
N ALA A 98 6.40 -5.58 10.74
CA ALA A 98 7.44 -6.21 11.55
C ALA A 98 8.16 -5.21 12.47
N TYR A 99 8.42 -3.99 11.98
CA TYR A 99 9.09 -2.94 12.75
C TYR A 99 8.36 -2.64 14.05
N TRP A 100 7.03 -2.55 14.01
CA TRP A 100 6.23 -2.23 15.18
C TRP A 100 6.03 -3.40 16.16
N LEU A 101 6.45 -4.63 15.82
CA LEU A 101 6.40 -5.74 16.78
C LEU A 101 7.40 -5.56 17.92
N ALA A 102 8.51 -4.86 17.71
CA ALA A 102 9.54 -4.62 18.72
C ALA A 102 9.55 -3.14 19.17
N PRO A 103 9.70 -2.84 20.47
CA PRO A 103 9.82 -3.79 21.58
C PRO A 103 8.50 -4.42 22.02
N ASN A 104 7.31 -3.87 21.68
CA ASN A 104 5.98 -4.48 21.89
C ASN A 104 4.81 -3.57 21.39
N HIS A 105 4.94 -2.87 20.25
CA HIS A 105 3.85 -2.00 19.75
C HIS A 105 2.83 -2.77 18.90
N PHE A 106 2.22 -3.80 19.50
CA PHE A 106 1.31 -4.72 18.80
C PHE A 106 0.17 -4.01 18.06
N THR A 107 -0.44 -2.98 18.67
CA THR A 107 -1.51 -2.20 18.04
C THR A 107 -1.04 -1.50 16.77
N LEU A 108 0.18 -0.93 16.75
CA LEU A 108 0.75 -0.33 15.55
C LEU A 108 1.04 -1.40 14.49
N SER A 109 1.58 -2.55 14.89
CA SER A 109 1.79 -3.68 13.98
C SER A 109 0.47 -4.13 13.32
N ALA A 110 -0.60 -4.26 14.11
CA ALA A 110 -1.93 -4.62 13.61
C ALA A 110 -2.49 -3.60 12.60
N VAL A 111 -2.30 -2.30 12.85
CA VAL A 111 -2.68 -1.23 11.90
C VAL A 111 -1.98 -1.40 10.55
N TYR A 112 -0.66 -1.64 10.56
CA TYR A 112 0.08 -1.88 9.31
C TYR A 112 -0.29 -3.22 8.65
N PHE A 113 -0.61 -4.26 9.42
CA PHE A 113 -1.09 -5.53 8.89
C PHE A 113 -2.45 -5.40 8.19
N ILE A 114 -3.38 -4.62 8.76
CA ILE A 114 -4.67 -4.31 8.13
C ILE A 114 -4.45 -3.54 6.83
N THR A 115 -3.51 -2.59 6.83
CA THR A 115 -3.13 -1.82 5.64
C THR A 115 -2.55 -2.74 4.55
N LEU A 116 -1.63 -3.64 4.91
CA LEU A 116 -1.05 -4.64 4.02
C LEU A 116 -2.13 -5.56 3.43
N SER A 117 -3.04 -6.07 4.27
CA SER A 117 -4.12 -6.95 3.85
C SER A 117 -5.08 -6.27 2.87
N THR A 118 -5.42 -5.01 3.15
CA THR A 118 -6.24 -4.18 2.25
C THR A 118 -5.54 -3.96 0.92
N TYR A 119 -4.24 -3.63 0.96
CA TYR A 119 -3.41 -3.44 -0.22
C TYR A 119 -3.35 -4.71 -1.08
N LEU A 120 -2.98 -5.85 -0.50
CA LEU A 120 -2.88 -7.12 -1.23
C LEU A 120 -4.22 -7.56 -1.83
N THR A 121 -5.33 -7.34 -1.10
CA THR A 121 -6.68 -7.59 -1.62
C THR A 121 -6.98 -6.74 -2.86
N GLN A 122 -6.58 -5.47 -2.84
CA GLN A 122 -6.72 -4.59 -3.99
C GLN A 122 -5.83 -5.02 -5.16
N GLN A 123 -4.57 -5.37 -4.89
CA GLN A 123 -3.64 -5.86 -5.92
C GLN A 123 -4.16 -7.14 -6.58
N PHE A 124 -4.69 -8.07 -5.80
CA PHE A 124 -5.31 -9.28 -6.33
C PHE A 124 -6.44 -8.97 -7.32
N LYS A 125 -7.32 -8.01 -7.00
CA LYS A 125 -8.40 -7.57 -7.91
C LYS A 125 -7.85 -6.98 -9.22
N ILE A 126 -6.78 -6.19 -9.16
CA ILE A 126 -6.11 -5.60 -10.33
C ILE A 126 -5.56 -6.70 -11.23
N TYR A 127 -4.72 -7.59 -10.68
CA TYR A 127 -4.04 -8.62 -11.47
C TYR A 127 -5.00 -9.67 -12.01
N LYS A 128 -6.04 -10.02 -11.24
CA LYS A 128 -7.13 -10.87 -11.74
C LYS A 128 -7.82 -10.23 -12.95
N SER A 129 -8.11 -8.93 -12.89
CA SER A 129 -8.72 -8.22 -14.02
C SER A 129 -7.77 -8.09 -15.21
N LEU A 130 -6.46 -7.94 -14.97
CA LEU A 130 -5.45 -7.85 -16.03
C LEU A 130 -5.34 -9.17 -16.79
N VAL A 131 -5.16 -10.28 -16.07
CA VAL A 131 -5.04 -11.64 -16.66
C VAL A 131 -6.30 -12.00 -17.44
N SER A 132 -7.49 -11.72 -16.89
CA SER A 132 -8.75 -11.97 -17.57
C SER A 132 -8.84 -11.27 -18.93
N ARG A 133 -8.26 -10.07 -19.08
CA ARG A 133 -8.29 -9.31 -20.34
C ARG A 133 -7.27 -9.80 -21.34
N ILE A 134 -6.07 -10.14 -20.89
CA ILE A 134 -5.05 -10.73 -21.74
C ILE A 134 -5.62 -11.97 -22.43
N ASN A 135 -6.32 -12.83 -21.68
CA ASN A 135 -6.96 -14.05 -22.20
C ASN A 135 -8.14 -13.80 -23.16
N GLN A 136 -8.76 -12.62 -23.13
CA GLN A 136 -9.88 -12.25 -24.00
C GLN A 136 -9.46 -11.56 -25.31
N THR A 137 -8.18 -11.18 -25.44
CA THR A 137 -7.69 -10.52 -26.66
C THR A 137 -7.58 -11.57 -27.77
N PRO A 138 -8.27 -11.43 -28.92
CA PRO A 138 -8.16 -12.37 -30.01
C PRO A 138 -6.70 -12.51 -30.44
N ARG A 139 -6.19 -13.75 -30.57
CA ARG A 139 -4.89 -13.98 -31.19
C ARG A 139 -5.00 -13.53 -32.65
N ALA A 140 -4.46 -12.35 -32.96
CA ALA A 140 -4.29 -11.93 -34.34
C ALA A 140 -3.35 -12.95 -35.01
N GLY A 141 -3.88 -13.84 -35.86
CA GLY A 141 -3.05 -14.83 -36.54
C GLY A 141 -3.71 -16.11 -37.03
N ASN A 142 -5.05 -16.19 -37.18
CA ASN A 142 -5.69 -17.29 -37.91
C ASN A 142 -6.52 -16.70 -39.07
N TYR A 143 -5.85 -16.29 -40.14
CA TYR A 143 -6.38 -16.22 -41.49
C TYR A 143 -5.31 -16.78 -42.43
#